data_AF-A0A842NEB5-F1
#
_entry.id   AF-A0A842NEB5-F1
#
_cell.length_a   1.000
_cell.length_b   1.000
_cell.length_c   1.000
_cell.angle_alpha   90.00
_cell.angle_beta   90.00
_cell.angle_gamma   90.00
#
_symmetry.space_group_name_H-M   'P 1'
#
loop_
_entity.id
_entity.type
_entity.pdbx_description
1 polymer ?
#
loop_
_entity_poly.entity_id
_entity_poly.type
_entity_poly.pdbx_seq_one_letter_code
_entity_poly.pdbx_strand_id
1 'polypeptide(L)' 'MRILQLHCDNISYEATKKEIQSAEDIDPKPVSIDEVVVCFI' A
#
# COMPACT_ATOMS: atom_id res chain seq x y z
N MET A 1 8.39 15.16 8.05
CA MET A 1 7.27 14.33 7.56
C MET A 1 6.51 15.11 6.51
N ARG A 2 6.35 14.55 5.31
CA ARG A 2 5.50 15.09 4.24
C ARG A 2 4.44 14.03 3.97
N ILE A 3 3.17 14.40 3.96
CA ILE A 3 2.05 13.45 3.85
C ILE A 3 1.22 13.82 2.63
N LEU A 4 0.80 12.83 1.84
CA LEU A 4 -0.18 12.97 0.76
C LEU A 4 -1.43 12.18 1.11
N GLN A 5 -2.58 12.85 1.16
CA GLN A 5 -3.89 12.24 1.39
C GLN A 5 -4.68 12.19 0.09
N LEU A 6 -5.21 11.02 -0.25
CA LEU A 6 -6.04 10.81 -1.43
C LEU A 6 -7.39 10.21 -1.01
N HIS A 7 -8.48 10.85 -1.44
CA HIS A 7 -9.82 10.25 -1.37
C HIS A 7 -10.03 9.48 -2.68
N CYS A 8 -10.04 8.15 -2.61
CA CYS A 8 -10.12 7.28 -3.77
C CYS A 8 -11.30 6.32 -3.64
N ASP A 9 -11.97 6.08 -4.77
CA ASP A 9 -13.04 5.07 -4.83
C ASP A 9 -12.47 3.65 -4.72
N ASN A 10 -11.24 3.43 -5.17
CA ASN A 10 -10.51 2.17 -5.01
C ASN A 10 -9.00 2.42 -4.91
N ILE A 11 -8.31 1.65 -4.07
CA ILE A 11 -6.87 1.45 -4.13
C ILE A 11 -6.55 -0.04 -4.21
N SER A 12 -5.71 -0.41 -5.18
CA SER A 12 -5.19 -1.76 -5.32
C SER A 12 -3.66 -1.72 -5.37
N TYR A 13 -3.03 -2.64 -4.64
CA TYR A 13 -1.58 -2.79 -4.69
C TYR A 13 -1.18 -4.26 -4.55
N GLU A 14 -0.08 -4.60 -5.21
CA GLU A 14 0.58 -5.90 -5.11
C GLU A 14 2.04 -5.66 -4.70
N ALA A 15 2.47 -6.32 -3.62
CA ALA A 15 3.84 -6.20 -3.14
C ALA A 15 4.79 -6.93 -4.10
N THR A 16 5.61 -6.19 -4.86
CA THR A 16 6.49 -6.77 -5.89
C THR A 16 7.90 -7.07 -5.40
N LYS A 17 8.59 -6.10 -4.79
CA LYS A 17 9.99 -6.23 -4.36
C LYS A 17 10.19 -5.90 -2.89
N LYS A 18 10.98 -6.74 -2.22
CA LYS A 18 11.45 -6.57 -0.85
C LYS A 18 12.62 -5.59 -0.86
N GLU A 19 12.35 -4.28 -0.76
CA GLU A 19 13.37 -3.23 -0.72
C GLU A 19 14.11 -3.17 0.65
N ILE A 20 13.59 -3.85 1.68
CA ILE A 20 14.15 -3.86 3.04
C ILE A 20 14.24 -5.28 3.60
N GLN A 21 15.28 -5.55 4.41
CA GLN A 21 15.50 -6.86 5.04
C GLN A 21 14.32 -7.32 5.92
N SER A 22 13.62 -6.38 6.55
CA SER A 22 12.43 -6.68 7.37
C SER A 22 11.19 -7.11 6.58
N ALA A 23 11.22 -7.06 5.24
CA ALA A 23 10.13 -7.51 4.38
C ALA A 23 10.19 -9.02 4.05
N GLU A 24 11.05 -9.78 4.75
CA GLU A 24 11.26 -11.21 4.51
C GLU A 24 9.98 -12.05 4.64
N ASP A 25 9.05 -11.72 5.53
CA ASP A 25 7.82 -12.48 5.78
C ASP A 25 6.58 -12.04 4.98
N ILE A 26 6.72 -11.16 3.98
CA ILE A 26 5.57 -10.73 3.16
C ILE A 26 5.27 -11.77 2.07
N ASP A 27 4.05 -12.30 2.13
CA ASP A 27 3.41 -13.08 1.07
C ASP A 27 2.77 -12.11 0.06
N PRO A 28 3.26 -12.05 -1.19
CA PRO A 28 2.76 -11.11 -2.19
C PRO A 28 1.34 -11.50 -2.60
N LYS A 29 0.36 -10.80 -2.03
CA LYS A 29 -1.04 -10.93 -2.39
C LYS A 29 -1.58 -9.60 -2.88
N PRO A 30 -2.39 -9.61 -3.96
CA PRO A 30 -3.11 -8.42 -4.37
C PRO A 30 -4.10 -8.04 -3.27
N VAL A 31 -4.01 -6.80 -2.80
CA VAL A 31 -4.95 -6.21 -1.84
C VAL A 31 -5.71 -5.11 -2.56
N SER A 32 -7.04 -5.11 -2.40
CA SER A 32 -7.94 -4.09 -2.95
C SER A 32 -8.82 -3.55 -1.84
N ILE A 33 -8.93 -2.23 -1.76
CA ILE A 33 -9.75 -1.53 -0.76
C ILE A 33 -10.59 -0.49 -1.49
N ASP A 34 -11.91 -0.57 -1.32
CA ASP A 34 -12.88 0.35 -1.91
C ASP A 34 -13.27 1.46 -0.90
N GLU A 35 -13.68 2.62 -1.42
CA GLU A 35 -14.13 3.80 -0.67
C GLU A 35 -13.23 4.16 0.54
N VAL A 36 -11.98 4.56 0.26
CA VAL A 36 -10.97 4.78 1.30
C VAL A 36 -10.19 6.07 1.14
N VAL A 37 -9.80 6.65 2.29
CA VAL A 37 -8.83 7.75 2.35
C VAL A 37 -7.44 7.18 2.57
N VAL A 38 -6.59 7.24 1.55
CA VAL A 38 -5.23 6.72 1.57
C VAL A 38 -4.27 7.81 2.04
N CYS A 39 -3.40 7.48 3.00
CA CYS A 39 -2.33 8.36 3.47
C CYS A 39 -0.97 7.80 3.08
N PHE A 40 -0.24 8.51 2.22
CA PHE A 40 1.19 8.26 1.98
C PHE A 40 2.00 9.10 2.96
N ILE A 41 2.83 8.44 3.78
CA ILE A 41 3.63 9.02 4.86
C ILE A 41 5.11 8.91 4.55
#